data_AF-A0A4R1K9F5-F1
#
_entry.id   AF-A0A4R1K9F5-F1
#
_cell.length_a   1.000
_cell.length_b   1.000
_cell.length_c   1.000
_cell.angle_alpha   90.00
_cell.angle_beta   90.00
_cell.angle_gamma   90.00
#
_symmetry.space_group_name_H-M   'P 1'
#
loop_
_entity.id
_entity.type
_entity.pdbx_description
1 polymer ?
#
loop_
_entity_poly.entity_id
_entity_poly.type
_entity_poly.pdbx_seq_one_letter_code
_entity_poly.pdbx_strand_id
1 'polypeptide(L)'
;MLEDTIKSIKAYLYDRTTSPLFGAFITSWVLWNHRFVMAIVFGDGLQEKYDMMDKAICASFLGLLSQWFVLPLLTAILYIFIYPWPARKIYAYTKTQQMKINKLKNEIEGNRLLTTEESRKILIEMSSIQDKSKIESERLNATISALKQELENEKRKNKTMQNNLENEKTKTIYFSSNPPKDNTSKTAIITTNKAINSSQVNQLNEAIKNKTINNVTPPAYDPILVRIAMEKEINENEILSFINKAYNNNTNESKDILEKLIALNMLDKINSSYQLTNTGKDYIIKNRLLKKNMIK
;
A
#
# COMPACT_ATOMS: atom_id res chain seq x y z
N MET A 1 9.76 -43.99 27.61
CA MET A 1 11.09 -44.53 28.00
C MET A 1 12.11 -44.42 26.88
N LEU A 2 12.00 -45.22 25.80
CA LEU A 2 12.95 -45.17 24.67
C LEU A 2 12.79 -43.88 23.85
N GLU A 3 11.56 -43.37 23.71
CA GLU A 3 11.29 -42.07 23.08
C GLU A 3 11.82 -40.90 23.93
N ASP A 4 11.73 -40.97 25.25
CA ASP A 4 12.24 -39.94 26.16
C ASP A 4 13.77 -39.88 26.15
N THR A 5 14.44 -41.03 26.03
CA THR A 5 15.90 -41.11 25.86
C THR A 5 16.33 -40.58 24.49
N ILE A 6 15.60 -40.89 23.41
CA ILE A 6 15.87 -40.29 22.08
C ILE A 6 15.66 -38.77 22.12
N LYS A 7 14.64 -38.28 22.82
CA LYS A 7 14.33 -36.85 22.92
C LYS A 7 15.37 -36.10 23.75
N SER A 8 15.86 -36.68 24.84
CA SER A 8 16.93 -36.09 25.65
C SER A 8 18.28 -36.11 24.93
N ILE A 9 18.60 -37.19 24.22
CA ILE A 9 19.78 -37.29 23.33
C ILE A 9 19.68 -36.23 22.23
N LYS A 10 18.54 -36.08 21.57
CA LYS A 10 18.34 -35.08 20.52
C LYS A 10 18.47 -33.65 21.05
N ALA A 11 17.90 -33.34 22.20
CA ALA A 11 18.02 -32.02 22.83
C ALA A 11 19.47 -31.70 23.20
N TYR A 12 20.20 -32.67 23.75
CA TYR A 12 21.61 -32.52 24.11
C TYR A 12 22.53 -32.42 22.88
N LEU A 13 22.26 -33.21 21.84
CA LEU A 13 22.95 -33.08 20.57
C LEU A 13 22.66 -31.73 19.92
N TYR A 14 21.43 -31.21 19.97
CA TYR A 14 21.10 -29.91 19.41
C TYR A 14 21.88 -28.79 20.12
N ASP A 15 21.97 -28.86 21.46
CA ASP A 15 22.68 -27.88 22.26
C ASP A 15 24.21 -27.95 22.06
N ARG A 16 24.78 -29.14 21.80
CA ARG A 16 26.22 -29.31 21.51
C ARG A 16 26.62 -29.21 20.04
N THR A 17 25.70 -29.47 19.11
CA THR A 17 25.92 -29.29 17.65
C THR A 17 25.91 -27.82 17.22
N THR A 18 25.50 -26.91 18.10
CA THR A 18 25.78 -25.48 17.94
C THR A 18 27.27 -25.14 18.02
N SER A 19 28.10 -26.01 18.62
CA SER A 19 29.56 -25.84 18.59
C SER A 19 30.10 -26.29 17.23
N PRO A 20 30.66 -25.37 16.42
CA PRO A 20 31.22 -25.72 15.11
C PRO A 20 32.35 -26.75 15.21
N LEU A 21 33.04 -26.80 16.35
CA LEU A 21 34.11 -27.75 16.61
C LEU A 21 33.60 -29.18 16.78
N PHE A 22 32.50 -29.37 17.51
CA PHE A 22 31.94 -30.69 17.73
C PHE A 22 31.37 -31.27 16.44
N GLY A 23 30.62 -30.47 15.68
CA GLY A 23 30.10 -30.87 14.37
C GLY A 23 31.22 -31.27 13.41
N ALA A 24 32.23 -30.40 13.25
CA ALA A 24 33.38 -30.67 12.37
C ALA A 24 34.19 -31.90 12.83
N PHE A 25 34.36 -32.09 14.15
CA PHE A 25 35.04 -33.25 14.70
C PHE A 25 34.29 -34.55 14.40
N ILE A 26 32.98 -34.61 14.62
CA ILE A 26 32.20 -35.82 14.31
C ILE A 26 32.24 -36.13 12.81
N THR A 27 32.06 -35.13 11.94
CA THR A 27 32.16 -35.34 10.48
C THR A 27 33.55 -35.81 10.06
N SER A 28 34.59 -35.25 10.66
CA SER A 28 35.96 -35.66 10.36
C SER A 28 36.26 -37.05 10.92
N TRP A 29 35.78 -37.36 12.11
CA TRP A 29 35.93 -38.66 12.75
C TRP A 29 35.27 -39.75 11.93
N VAL A 30 34.05 -39.52 11.41
CA VAL A 30 33.37 -40.44 10.49
C VAL A 30 34.16 -40.60 9.19
N LEU A 31 34.79 -39.54 8.67
CA LEU A 31 35.58 -39.60 7.44
C LEU A 31 36.87 -40.41 7.61
N TRP A 32 37.61 -40.19 8.70
CA TRP A 32 38.84 -40.91 9.02
C TRP A 32 38.56 -42.35 9.47
N ASN A 33 37.48 -42.57 10.21
CA ASN A 33 37.04 -43.88 10.70
C ASN A 33 35.91 -44.47 9.82
N HIS A 34 35.88 -44.13 8.53
CA HIS A 34 34.83 -44.57 7.61
C HIS A 34 34.74 -46.10 7.57
N ARG A 35 35.85 -46.83 7.75
CA ARG A 35 35.85 -48.29 7.78
C ARG A 35 35.02 -48.85 8.94
N PHE A 36 35.17 -48.27 10.12
CA PHE A 36 34.39 -48.64 11.30
C PHE A 36 32.91 -48.31 11.11
N VAL A 37 32.60 -47.13 10.58
CA VAL A 37 31.23 -46.71 10.27
C VAL A 37 30.60 -47.62 9.21
N MET A 38 31.32 -47.94 8.14
CA MET A 38 30.86 -48.83 7.08
C MET A 38 30.68 -50.26 7.59
N ALA A 39 31.56 -50.76 8.47
CA ALA A 39 31.43 -52.08 9.08
C ALA A 39 30.14 -52.18 9.93
N ILE A 40 29.82 -51.15 10.72
CA ILE A 40 28.57 -51.09 11.49
C ILE A 40 27.34 -51.00 10.57
N VAL A 41 27.42 -50.21 9.49
CA VAL A 41 26.27 -49.95 8.62
C VAL A 41 25.99 -51.11 7.65
N PHE A 42 27.02 -51.80 7.15
CA PHE A 42 26.90 -52.77 6.05
C PHE A 42 27.16 -54.24 6.44
N GLY A 43 27.69 -54.54 7.63
CA GLY A 43 27.87 -55.92 8.10
C GLY A 43 28.90 -56.76 7.31
N ASP A 44 28.96 -58.05 7.65
CA ASP A 44 30.06 -59.04 7.49
C ASP A 44 30.66 -59.28 6.08
N GLY A 45 30.29 -58.50 5.05
CA GLY A 45 30.80 -58.67 3.67
C GLY A 45 32.15 -58.00 3.36
N LEU A 46 32.74 -57.26 4.30
CA LEU A 46 33.94 -56.43 4.09
C LEU A 46 35.17 -56.83 4.91
N GLN A 47 35.03 -57.80 5.82
CA GLN A 47 36.06 -58.18 6.80
C GLN A 47 37.36 -58.68 6.18
N GLU A 48 37.29 -59.53 5.14
CA GLU A 48 38.50 -60.15 4.55
C GLU A 48 39.43 -59.13 3.86
N LYS A 49 38.89 -58.01 3.38
CA LYS A 49 39.69 -56.93 2.75
C LYS A 49 40.33 -55.98 3.75
N TYR A 50 39.78 -55.89 4.97
CA TYR A 50 40.31 -55.01 6.00
C TYR A 50 41.38 -55.68 6.86
N ASP A 51 41.30 -57.00 7.08
CA ASP A 51 42.32 -57.79 7.81
C ASP A 51 43.72 -57.73 7.17
N MET A 52 43.80 -57.55 5.84
CA MET A 52 45.07 -57.36 5.14
C MET A 52 45.67 -55.96 5.35
N MET A 53 44.84 -54.94 5.63
CA MET A 53 45.30 -53.56 5.84
C MET A 53 45.61 -53.25 7.31
N ASP A 54 44.91 -53.89 8.26
CA ASP A 54 45.13 -53.68 9.70
C ASP A 54 46.51 -54.14 10.19
N LYS A 55 47.10 -55.14 9.53
CA LYS A 55 48.47 -55.60 9.80
C LYS A 55 49.55 -54.56 9.47
N ALA A 56 49.25 -53.55 8.65
CA ALA A 56 50.21 -52.51 8.26
C ALA A 56 50.12 -51.24 9.12
N ILE A 57 48.99 -50.99 9.80
CA ILE A 57 48.68 -49.70 10.45
C ILE A 57 48.67 -49.83 11.99
N CYS A 58 48.34 -51.00 12.54
CA CYS A 58 48.13 -51.22 13.98
C CYS A 58 49.34 -51.78 14.74
N ALA A 59 50.58 -51.41 14.37
CA ALA A 59 51.77 -51.90 15.08
C ALA A 59 52.05 -51.21 16.43
N SER A 60 51.41 -50.07 16.74
CA SER A 60 51.68 -49.30 17.96
C SER A 60 50.43 -48.59 18.50
N PHE A 61 50.26 -48.60 19.83
CA PHE A 61 49.16 -47.93 20.55
C PHE A 61 49.08 -46.42 20.24
N LEU A 62 50.24 -45.78 20.02
CA LEU A 62 50.30 -44.37 19.61
C LEU A 62 49.72 -44.15 18.20
N GLY A 63 49.90 -45.10 17.29
CA GLY A 63 49.34 -45.04 15.94
C GLY A 63 47.82 -45.11 15.95
N LEU A 64 47.26 -46.00 16.79
CA LEU A 64 45.81 -46.09 17.02
C LEU A 64 45.25 -44.79 17.60
N LEU A 65 45.84 -44.26 18.68
CA LEU A 65 45.31 -43.03 19.30
C LEU A 65 45.38 -41.83 18.35
N SER A 66 46.46 -41.74 17.56
CA SER A 66 46.63 -40.69 16.55
C SER A 66 45.55 -40.76 15.47
N GLN A 67 45.30 -41.96 14.93
CA GLN A 67 44.34 -42.13 13.84
C GLN A 67 42.89 -41.95 14.28
N TRP A 68 42.57 -42.37 15.51
CA TRP A 68 41.20 -42.30 16.02
C TRP A 68 40.80 -40.92 16.55
N PHE A 69 41.76 -40.14 17.08
CA PHE A 69 41.45 -38.86 17.72
C PHE A 69 42.25 -37.68 17.18
N VAL A 70 43.57 -37.83 17.00
CA VAL A 70 44.45 -36.69 16.65
C VAL A 70 44.22 -36.24 15.20
N LEU A 71 44.16 -37.16 14.24
CA LEU A 71 43.92 -36.84 12.83
C LEU A 71 42.52 -36.23 12.60
N PRO A 72 41.42 -36.80 13.14
CA PRO A 72 40.10 -36.16 13.09
C PRO A 72 40.06 -34.78 13.73
N LEU A 73 40.72 -34.59 14.87
CA LEU A 73 40.76 -33.31 15.58
C LEU A 73 41.54 -32.26 14.78
N LEU A 74 42.71 -32.61 14.27
CA LEU A 74 43.54 -31.70 13.48
C LEU A 74 42.83 -31.27 12.19
N THR A 75 42.18 -32.21 11.50
CA THR A 75 41.42 -31.91 10.28
C THR A 75 40.13 -31.13 10.57
N ALA A 76 39.46 -31.36 11.71
CA ALA A 76 38.33 -30.55 12.14
C ALA A 76 38.74 -29.09 12.44
N ILE A 77 39.86 -28.91 13.15
CA ILE A 77 40.46 -27.58 13.39
C ILE A 77 40.80 -26.93 12.05
N LEU A 78 41.51 -27.64 11.17
CA LEU A 78 41.89 -27.13 9.86
C LEU A 78 40.66 -26.73 9.03
N TYR A 79 39.61 -27.55 9.04
CA TYR A 79 38.35 -27.26 8.37
C TYR A 79 37.71 -25.98 8.92
N ILE A 80 37.60 -25.82 10.25
CA ILE A 80 36.99 -24.63 10.88
C ILE A 80 37.76 -23.35 10.55
N PHE A 81 39.08 -23.41 10.40
CA PHE A 81 39.90 -22.23 10.09
C PHE A 81 40.01 -21.95 8.59
N ILE A 82 40.11 -22.99 7.75
CA ILE A 82 40.25 -22.82 6.30
C ILE A 82 38.90 -22.56 5.64
N TYR A 83 37.83 -23.27 6.01
CA TYR A 83 36.51 -23.19 5.38
C TYR A 83 35.88 -21.78 5.38
N PRO A 84 35.99 -20.95 6.43
CA PRO A 84 35.44 -19.60 6.42
C PRO A 84 35.99 -18.71 5.31
N TRP A 85 37.23 -18.96 4.85
CA TRP A 85 37.87 -18.12 3.84
C TRP A 85 37.21 -18.22 2.45
N PRO A 86 37.05 -19.41 1.82
CA PRO A 86 36.27 -19.53 0.59
C PRO A 86 34.79 -19.23 0.82
N ALA A 87 34.22 -19.60 1.98
CA ALA A 87 32.82 -19.33 2.27
C ALA A 87 32.50 -17.83 2.27
N ARG A 88 33.36 -16.98 2.85
CA ARG A 88 33.22 -15.51 2.80
C ARG A 88 33.26 -14.97 1.38
N LYS A 89 34.15 -15.50 0.52
CA LYS A 89 34.25 -15.07 -0.90
C LYS A 89 32.99 -15.43 -1.67
N ILE A 90 32.51 -16.66 -1.53
CA ILE A 90 31.28 -17.11 -2.19
C ILE A 90 30.09 -16.29 -1.67
N TYR A 91 29.98 -16.09 -0.37
CA TYR A 91 28.90 -15.30 0.22
C TYR A 91 28.90 -13.85 -0.28
N ALA A 92 30.07 -13.20 -0.33
CA ALA A 92 30.21 -11.85 -0.87
C ALA A 92 29.78 -11.81 -2.35
N TYR A 93 30.25 -12.75 -3.17
CA TYR A 93 29.85 -12.86 -4.57
C TYR A 93 28.33 -13.02 -4.70
N THR A 94 27.73 -13.99 -4.01
CA THR A 94 26.28 -14.24 -4.05
C THR A 94 25.48 -13.00 -3.63
N LYS A 95 25.90 -12.32 -2.55
CA LYS A 95 25.23 -11.09 -2.10
C LYS A 95 25.31 -9.97 -3.14
N THR A 96 26.46 -9.81 -3.80
CA THR A 96 26.57 -8.81 -4.88
C THR A 96 25.67 -9.15 -6.07
N GLN A 97 25.52 -10.43 -6.43
CA GLN A 97 24.63 -10.84 -7.50
C GLN A 97 23.16 -10.65 -7.14
N GLN A 98 22.76 -10.98 -5.91
CA GLN A 98 21.41 -10.71 -5.42
C GLN A 98 21.10 -9.20 -5.45
N MET A 99 22.05 -8.34 -5.04
CA MET A 99 21.87 -6.90 -5.15
C MET A 99 21.68 -6.44 -6.60
N LYS A 100 22.42 -7.00 -7.56
CA LYS A 100 22.25 -6.68 -8.99
C LYS A 100 20.90 -7.13 -9.51
N ILE A 101 20.47 -8.34 -9.18
CA ILE A 101 19.16 -8.89 -9.57
C ILE A 101 18.03 -8.02 -9.00
N ASN A 102 18.12 -7.65 -7.72
CA ASN A 102 17.13 -6.80 -7.09
C ASN A 102 17.09 -5.40 -7.72
N LYS A 103 18.25 -4.81 -8.05
CA LYS A 103 18.31 -3.53 -8.78
C LYS A 103 17.63 -3.62 -10.13
N LEU A 104 17.95 -4.66 -10.92
CA LEU A 104 17.36 -4.89 -12.24
C LEU A 104 15.84 -5.12 -12.14
N LYS A 105 15.39 -5.92 -11.16
CA LYS A 105 13.97 -6.15 -10.89
C LYS A 105 13.24 -4.84 -10.61
N ASN A 106 13.79 -4.01 -9.74
CA ASN A 106 13.21 -2.71 -9.39
C ASN A 106 13.16 -1.75 -10.59
N GLU A 107 14.15 -1.81 -11.48
CA GLU A 107 14.18 -1.04 -12.72
C GLU A 107 13.09 -1.49 -13.70
N ILE A 108 12.91 -2.81 -13.88
CA ILE A 108 11.87 -3.39 -14.74
C ILE A 108 10.47 -3.11 -14.21
N GLU A 109 10.26 -3.25 -12.90
CA GLU A 109 8.95 -3.04 -12.27
C GLU A 109 8.60 -1.54 -12.11
N GLY A 110 9.51 -0.62 -12.46
CA GLY A 110 9.34 0.81 -12.22
C GLY A 110 9.33 1.20 -10.73
N ASN A 111 9.53 0.25 -9.83
CA ASN A 111 9.54 0.42 -8.39
C ASN A 111 10.96 0.80 -7.93
N ARG A 112 11.39 2.03 -8.25
CA ARG A 112 12.66 2.53 -7.72
C ARG A 112 12.52 2.74 -6.21
N LEU A 113 13.16 1.86 -5.43
CA LEU A 113 13.37 2.09 -3.99
C LEU A 113 14.09 3.44 -3.82
N LEU A 114 13.44 4.35 -3.09
CA LEU A 114 14.04 5.63 -2.73
C LEU A 114 15.30 5.37 -1.92
N THR A 115 16.38 6.05 -2.28
CA THR A 115 17.56 6.10 -1.42
C THR A 115 17.21 6.80 -0.10
N THR A 116 18.00 6.58 0.94
CA THR A 116 17.81 7.24 2.24
C THR A 116 17.82 8.77 2.12
N GLU A 117 18.68 9.30 1.23
CA GLU A 117 18.75 10.73 0.92
C GLU A 117 17.51 11.24 0.19
N GLU A 118 17.02 10.49 -0.81
CA GLU A 118 15.78 10.84 -1.51
C GLU A 118 14.57 10.80 -0.57
N SER A 119 14.51 9.80 0.32
CA SER A 119 13.46 9.70 1.35
C SER A 119 13.50 10.89 2.31
N ARG A 120 14.70 11.27 2.78
CA ARG A 120 14.88 12.45 3.63
C ARG A 120 14.45 13.73 2.92
N LYS A 121 14.80 13.89 1.63
CA LYS A 121 14.42 15.06 0.84
C LYS A 121 12.89 15.17 0.69
N ILE A 122 12.21 14.06 0.41
CA ILE A 122 10.75 14.02 0.32
C ILE A 122 10.10 14.41 1.65
N LEU A 123 10.63 13.92 2.78
CA LEU A 123 10.11 14.28 4.11
C LEU A 123 10.25 15.79 4.39
N ILE A 124 11.38 16.39 4.02
CA ILE A 124 11.60 17.84 4.16
C ILE A 124 10.64 18.62 3.27
N GLU A 125 10.49 18.22 2.00
CA GLU A 125 9.55 18.86 1.07
C GLU A 125 8.11 18.76 1.57
N MET A 126 7.70 17.59 2.07
CA MET A 126 6.37 17.35 2.63
C MET A 126 6.09 18.23 3.86
N SER A 127 7.06 18.36 4.77
CA SER A 127 6.97 19.29 5.90
C SER A 127 6.79 20.73 5.41
N SER A 128 7.58 21.15 4.42
CA SER A 128 7.51 22.51 3.88
C SER A 128 6.17 22.82 3.20
N ILE A 129 5.56 21.82 2.54
CA ILE A 129 4.24 21.94 1.92
C ILE A 129 3.17 22.05 3.00
N GLN A 130 3.27 21.25 4.06
CA GLN A 130 2.34 21.30 5.19
C GLN A 130 2.39 22.66 5.90
N ASP A 131 3.59 23.20 6.13
CA ASP A 131 3.76 24.53 6.72
C ASP A 131 3.16 25.62 5.84
N LYS A 132 3.41 25.59 4.53
CA LYS A 132 2.79 26.52 3.56
C LYS A 132 1.26 26.43 3.58
N SER A 133 0.72 25.22 3.57
CA SER A 133 -0.73 25.00 3.60
C SER A 133 -1.36 25.49 4.91
N LYS A 134 -0.66 25.32 6.04
CA LYS A 134 -1.10 25.84 7.34
C LYS A 134 -1.13 27.37 7.34
N ILE A 135 -0.07 28.01 6.88
CA ILE A 135 0.01 29.49 6.75
C ILE A 135 -1.10 30.02 5.85
N GLU A 136 -1.36 29.36 4.71
CA GLU A 136 -2.43 29.74 3.80
C GLU A 136 -3.82 29.58 4.43
N SER A 137 -4.04 28.49 5.17
CA SER A 137 -5.28 28.26 5.91
C SER A 137 -5.51 29.33 6.99
N GLU A 138 -4.47 29.69 7.74
CA GLU A 138 -4.52 30.76 8.73
C GLU A 138 -4.86 32.11 8.09
N ARG A 139 -4.23 32.43 6.95
CA ARG A 139 -4.51 33.66 6.19
C ARG A 139 -5.95 33.70 5.69
N LEU A 140 -6.44 32.61 5.10
CA LEU A 140 -7.83 32.51 4.63
C LEU A 140 -8.83 32.67 5.78
N ASN A 141 -8.57 32.04 6.93
CA ASN A 141 -9.41 32.18 8.12
C ASN A 141 -9.43 33.61 8.66
N ALA A 142 -8.29 34.30 8.65
CA ALA A 142 -8.22 35.71 9.01
C ALA A 142 -9.04 36.58 8.04
N THR A 143 -8.94 36.34 6.73
CA THR A 143 -9.74 37.05 5.71
C THR A 143 -11.23 36.77 5.88
N ILE A 144 -11.64 35.53 6.11
CA ILE A 144 -13.04 35.16 6.37
C ILE A 144 -13.56 35.89 7.62
N SER A 145 -12.76 35.98 8.67
CA SER A 145 -13.14 36.66 9.92
C SER A 145 -13.31 38.17 9.70
N ALA A 146 -12.39 38.80 8.97
CA ALA A 146 -12.48 40.21 8.60
C ALA A 146 -13.72 40.51 7.72
N LEU A 147 -13.97 39.70 6.69
CA LEU A 147 -15.14 39.84 5.82
C LEU A 147 -16.46 39.62 6.57
N LYS A 148 -16.50 38.67 7.51
CA LYS A 148 -17.68 38.48 8.38
C LYS A 148 -17.95 39.71 9.24
N GLN A 149 -16.91 40.32 9.80
CA GLN A 149 -17.03 41.53 10.60
C GLN A 149 -17.50 42.73 9.76
N GLU A 150 -16.99 42.89 8.55
CA GLU A 150 -17.43 43.93 7.61
C GLU A 150 -18.91 43.74 7.22
N LEU A 151 -19.30 42.51 6.90
CA LEU A 151 -20.68 42.16 6.56
C LEU A 151 -21.63 42.42 7.74
N GLU A 152 -21.20 42.16 8.97
CA GLU A 152 -21.97 42.48 10.17
C GLU A 152 -22.10 44.01 10.37
N ASN A 153 -21.03 44.76 10.15
CA ASN A 153 -21.05 46.23 10.22
C ASN A 153 -21.99 46.84 9.17
N GLU A 154 -21.96 46.36 7.93
CA GLU A 154 -22.87 46.82 6.87
C GLU A 154 -24.33 46.45 7.17
N LYS A 155 -24.59 45.26 7.72
CA LYS A 155 -25.94 44.89 8.21
C LYS A 155 -26.43 45.85 9.30
N ARG A 156 -25.56 46.22 10.24
CA ARG A 156 -25.90 47.19 11.29
C ARG A 156 -26.20 48.57 10.70
N LYS A 157 -25.38 49.08 9.78
CA LYS A 157 -25.61 50.35 9.07
C LYS A 157 -26.94 50.35 8.32
N ASN A 158 -27.20 49.30 7.54
CA ASN A 158 -28.45 49.17 6.79
C ASN A 158 -29.68 49.15 7.72
N LYS A 159 -29.60 48.44 8.85
CA LYS A 159 -30.68 48.43 9.85
C LYS A 159 -30.93 49.82 10.45
N THR A 160 -29.87 50.56 10.78
CA THR A 160 -29.98 51.94 11.27
C THR A 160 -30.61 52.86 10.22
N MET A 161 -30.21 52.72 8.95
CA MET A 161 -30.76 53.51 7.86
C MET A 161 -32.24 53.20 7.61
N GLN A 162 -32.64 51.93 7.67
CA GLN A 162 -34.05 51.52 7.59
C GLN A 162 -34.89 52.14 8.72
N ASN A 163 -34.40 52.07 9.98
CA ASN A 163 -35.08 52.69 11.11
C ASN A 163 -35.21 54.22 10.95
N ASN A 164 -34.18 54.88 10.42
CA ASN A 164 -34.22 56.33 10.16
C ASN A 164 -35.24 56.68 9.08
N LEU A 165 -35.31 55.91 7.98
CA LEU A 165 -36.34 56.10 6.94
C LEU A 165 -37.76 55.91 7.49
N GLU A 166 -37.95 54.94 8.37
CA GLU A 166 -39.26 54.66 9.00
C GLU A 166 -39.70 55.82 9.90
N ASN A 167 -38.77 56.39 10.66
CA ASN A 167 -38.97 57.59 11.48
C ASN A 167 -39.27 58.85 10.65
N GLU A 168 -38.62 59.02 9.49
CA GLU A 168 -38.92 60.14 8.58
C GLU A 168 -40.29 60.02 7.90
N LYS A 169 -40.70 58.80 7.53
CA LYS A 169 -42.05 58.53 7.01
C LYS A 169 -43.13 58.85 8.04
N THR A 170 -42.91 58.48 9.30
CA THR A 170 -43.87 58.83 10.38
C THR A 170 -43.95 60.34 10.59
N LYS A 171 -42.85 61.09 10.48
CA LYS A 171 -42.87 62.56 10.54
C LYS A 171 -43.59 63.21 9.35
N THR A 172 -43.50 62.67 8.14
CA THR A 172 -44.17 63.23 6.95
C THR A 172 -45.67 62.96 6.93
N ILE A 173 -46.15 61.88 7.57
CA ILE A 173 -47.58 61.58 7.68
C ILE A 173 -48.31 62.62 8.57
N TYR A 174 -47.64 63.28 9.51
CA TYR A 174 -48.24 64.36 10.31
C TYR A 174 -48.36 65.71 9.58
N PHE A 175 -47.80 65.85 8.37
CA PHE A 175 -47.86 67.10 7.58
C PHE A 175 -48.66 66.99 6.27
N SER A 176 -49.17 65.80 5.89
CA SER A 176 -49.91 65.60 4.64
C SER A 176 -51.36 65.17 4.90
N SER A 177 -52.16 66.07 5.47
CA SER A 177 -53.61 65.96 5.57
C SER A 177 -54.33 66.88 4.57
N ASN A 178 -53.91 66.86 3.30
CA ASN A 178 -54.72 67.40 2.20
C ASN A 178 -54.47 66.63 0.89
N PRO A 179 -55.47 65.88 0.36
CA PRO A 179 -55.28 65.03 -0.80
C PRO A 179 -55.65 65.75 -2.11
N PRO A 180 -54.90 65.56 -3.20
CA PRO A 180 -55.45 65.56 -4.54
C PRO A 180 -55.59 64.13 -5.06
N LYS A 181 -56.79 63.86 -5.59
CA LYS A 181 -57.13 62.68 -6.36
C LYS A 181 -56.43 62.76 -7.72
N ASP A 182 -55.66 61.74 -8.09
CA ASP A 182 -55.85 61.15 -9.41
C ASP A 182 -55.30 59.72 -9.52
N ASN A 183 -56.05 58.89 -10.22
CA ASN A 183 -55.78 57.49 -10.49
C ASN A 183 -55.05 57.38 -11.83
N THR A 184 -54.01 56.53 -11.91
CA THR A 184 -53.86 55.47 -12.94
C THR A 184 -52.42 54.93 -12.97
N SER A 185 -52.32 53.62 -13.20
CA SER A 185 -51.13 52.84 -13.65
C SER A 185 -50.67 51.75 -12.66
N LYS A 186 -51.48 50.69 -12.56
CA LYS A 186 -51.13 49.39 -11.96
C LYS A 186 -51.24 48.30 -13.03
N THR A 187 -50.22 48.12 -13.86
CA THR A 187 -50.04 46.89 -14.67
C THR A 187 -48.64 46.86 -15.29
N ALA A 188 -47.62 46.41 -14.54
CA ALA A 188 -46.30 46.08 -15.14
C ALA A 188 -45.38 45.17 -14.29
N ILE A 189 -45.74 44.73 -13.07
CA ILE A 189 -44.73 44.20 -12.13
C ILE A 189 -44.72 42.65 -11.99
N ILE A 190 -45.59 41.90 -12.67
CA ILE A 190 -45.78 40.47 -12.34
C ILE A 190 -44.90 39.49 -13.16
N THR A 191 -44.21 39.90 -14.23
CA THR A 191 -43.55 38.93 -15.15
C THR A 191 -42.08 38.60 -14.83
N THR A 192 -41.41 39.28 -13.89
CA THR A 192 -39.95 39.11 -13.68
C THR A 192 -39.54 38.05 -12.64
N ASN A 193 -40.44 37.51 -11.83
CA ASN A 193 -40.08 36.57 -10.76
C ASN A 193 -40.04 35.08 -11.15
N LYS A 194 -40.45 34.71 -12.37
CA LYS A 194 -40.47 33.29 -12.81
C LYS A 194 -39.16 32.81 -13.44
N ALA A 195 -38.33 33.73 -13.96
CA ALA A 195 -37.07 33.39 -14.63
C ALA A 195 -35.86 33.26 -13.67
N ILE A 196 -35.93 33.86 -12.48
CA ILE A 196 -34.81 33.88 -11.53
C ILE A 196 -34.65 32.55 -10.78
N ASN A 197 -35.75 31.78 -10.61
CA ASN A 197 -35.72 30.51 -9.88
C ASN A 197 -35.18 29.29 -10.67
N SER A 198 -35.28 29.26 -12.00
CA SER A 198 -34.86 28.07 -12.76
C SER A 198 -33.33 27.94 -12.88
N SER A 199 -32.59 29.05 -12.98
CA SER A 199 -31.13 29.04 -13.08
C SER A 199 -30.47 28.60 -11.77
N GLN A 200 -30.96 29.09 -10.63
CA GLN A 200 -30.43 28.73 -9.31
C GLN A 200 -30.72 27.26 -8.95
N VAL A 201 -31.87 26.73 -9.34
CA VAL A 201 -32.22 25.31 -9.12
C VAL A 201 -31.33 24.39 -9.96
N ASN A 202 -31.01 24.77 -11.21
CA ASN A 202 -30.10 23.99 -12.05
C ASN A 202 -28.65 23.99 -11.51
N GLN A 203 -28.16 25.14 -11.05
CA GLN A 203 -26.83 25.24 -10.42
C GLN A 203 -26.75 24.44 -9.11
N LEU A 204 -27.83 24.43 -8.31
CA LEU A 204 -27.90 23.65 -7.07
C LEU A 204 -27.94 22.14 -7.35
N ASN A 205 -28.68 21.71 -8.37
CA ASN A 205 -28.75 20.30 -8.78
C ASN A 205 -27.40 19.79 -9.30
N GLU A 206 -26.66 20.60 -10.08
CA GLU A 206 -25.30 20.25 -10.49
C GLU A 206 -24.33 20.22 -9.30
N ALA A 207 -24.45 21.17 -8.36
CA ALA A 207 -23.61 21.18 -7.15
C ALA A 207 -23.87 19.96 -6.24
N ILE A 208 -25.13 19.54 -6.10
CA ILE A 208 -25.50 18.32 -5.35
C ILE A 208 -24.97 17.07 -6.06
N LYS A 209 -25.18 16.96 -7.38
CA LYS A 209 -24.65 15.84 -8.18
C LYS A 209 -23.13 15.72 -8.05
N ASN A 210 -22.41 16.83 -8.12
CA ASN A 210 -20.96 16.88 -8.00
C ASN A 210 -20.44 16.62 -6.57
N LYS A 211 -21.22 16.96 -5.53
CA LYS A 211 -20.87 16.70 -4.13
C LYS A 211 -21.08 15.23 -3.75
N THR A 212 -22.11 14.59 -4.28
CA THR A 212 -22.38 13.16 -4.05
C THR A 212 -21.30 12.28 -4.68
N ILE A 213 -20.81 12.62 -5.88
CA ILE A 213 -19.77 11.83 -6.56
C ILE A 213 -18.44 11.80 -5.78
N ASN A 214 -18.07 12.87 -5.08
CA ASN A 214 -16.79 12.94 -4.35
C ASN A 214 -16.83 12.25 -2.97
N ASN A 215 -18.02 11.95 -2.45
CA ASN A 215 -18.20 11.38 -1.11
C ASN A 215 -18.72 9.94 -1.10
N VAL A 216 -19.18 9.41 -2.25
CA VAL A 216 -19.94 8.15 -2.28
C VAL A 216 -19.18 6.97 -2.89
N THR A 217 -18.07 7.17 -3.58
CA THR A 217 -17.18 6.06 -3.94
C THR A 217 -16.07 5.87 -2.91
N PRO A 218 -16.13 4.80 -2.10
CA PRO A 218 -14.99 4.36 -1.33
C PRO A 218 -13.74 4.21 -2.23
N PRO A 219 -12.54 4.58 -1.75
CA PRO A 219 -11.26 4.28 -2.39
C PRO A 219 -11.09 2.78 -2.72
N ALA A 220 -11.90 1.93 -2.07
CA ALA A 220 -11.98 0.52 -2.32
C ALA A 220 -12.36 0.17 -3.77
N TYR A 221 -13.00 1.04 -4.57
CA TYR A 221 -13.37 0.70 -5.95
C TYR A 221 -12.34 1.12 -7.01
N ASP A 222 -11.30 1.87 -6.63
CA ASP A 222 -10.32 2.43 -7.56
C ASP A 222 -9.62 1.36 -8.44
N PRO A 223 -9.19 0.19 -7.92
CA PRO A 223 -8.58 -0.86 -8.74
C PRO A 223 -9.50 -1.40 -9.84
N ILE A 224 -10.81 -1.47 -9.56
CA ILE A 224 -11.83 -1.97 -10.50
C ILE A 224 -12.00 -0.97 -11.64
N LEU A 225 -12.15 0.31 -11.31
CA LEU A 225 -12.30 1.38 -12.28
C LEU A 225 -11.04 1.55 -13.15
N VAL A 226 -9.85 1.44 -12.55
CA VAL A 226 -8.57 1.46 -13.29
C VAL A 226 -8.47 0.29 -14.26
N ARG A 227 -8.82 -0.93 -13.81
CA ARG A 227 -8.79 -2.12 -14.67
C ARG A 227 -9.72 -1.97 -15.87
N ILE A 228 -10.95 -1.50 -15.66
CA ILE A 228 -11.91 -1.26 -16.75
C ILE A 228 -11.46 -0.10 -17.65
N ALA A 229 -10.81 0.93 -17.13
CA ALA A 229 -10.36 2.06 -17.97
C ALA A 229 -9.17 1.73 -18.90
N MET A 230 -8.35 0.73 -18.54
CA MET A 230 -7.22 0.29 -19.36
C MET A 230 -7.64 -0.60 -20.54
N GLU A 231 -8.87 -1.12 -20.51
CA GLU A 231 -9.44 -2.00 -21.51
C GLU A 231 -10.66 -1.30 -22.11
N LYS A 232 -10.85 -1.36 -23.44
CA LYS A 232 -11.97 -0.66 -24.06
C LYS A 232 -13.32 -1.23 -23.59
N GLU A 233 -13.37 -2.55 -23.43
CA GLU A 233 -14.50 -3.32 -22.95
C GLU A 233 -13.98 -4.54 -22.20
N ILE A 234 -14.58 -4.88 -21.06
CA ILE A 234 -14.21 -6.05 -20.25
C ILE A 234 -15.41 -6.98 -20.10
N ASN A 235 -15.20 -8.28 -20.28
CA ASN A 235 -16.26 -9.29 -20.11
C ASN A 235 -16.66 -9.45 -18.63
N GLU A 236 -17.94 -9.71 -18.35
CA GLU A 236 -18.49 -9.97 -17.01
C GLU A 236 -17.70 -11.04 -16.23
N ASN A 237 -17.33 -12.16 -16.87
CA ASN A 237 -16.58 -13.22 -16.18
C ASN A 237 -15.17 -12.79 -15.79
N GLU A 238 -14.52 -11.96 -16.62
CA GLU A 238 -13.18 -11.47 -16.36
C GLU A 238 -13.17 -10.46 -15.21
N ILE A 239 -14.12 -9.52 -15.20
CA ILE A 239 -14.22 -8.54 -14.12
C ILE A 239 -14.59 -9.20 -12.78
N LEU A 240 -15.50 -10.18 -12.79
CA LEU A 240 -15.87 -10.90 -11.57
C LEU A 240 -14.68 -11.71 -11.02
N SER A 241 -13.91 -12.37 -11.90
CA SER A 241 -12.68 -13.05 -11.48
C SER A 241 -11.65 -12.08 -10.89
N PHE A 242 -11.52 -10.89 -11.47
CA PHE A 242 -10.62 -9.85 -10.95
C PHE A 242 -11.06 -9.37 -9.57
N ILE A 243 -12.34 -9.05 -9.39
CA ILE A 243 -12.88 -8.56 -8.11
C ILE A 243 -12.75 -9.64 -7.03
N ASN A 244 -13.14 -10.89 -7.33
CA ASN A 244 -13.01 -12.01 -6.39
C ASN A 244 -11.54 -12.15 -5.91
N LYS A 245 -10.58 -12.03 -6.82
CA LYS A 245 -9.14 -12.14 -6.49
C LYS A 245 -8.63 -10.93 -5.72
N ALA A 246 -9.05 -9.71 -6.09
CA ALA A 246 -8.56 -8.47 -5.48
C ALA A 246 -9.09 -8.26 -4.05
N TYR A 247 -10.34 -8.67 -3.78
CA TYR A 247 -11.00 -8.40 -2.49
C TYR A 247 -11.28 -9.67 -1.68
N ASN A 248 -10.92 -10.86 -2.18
CA ASN A 248 -11.24 -12.15 -1.56
C ASN A 248 -12.76 -12.35 -1.37
N ASN A 249 -13.55 -11.84 -2.33
CA ASN A 249 -15.01 -11.87 -2.31
C ASN A 249 -15.55 -13.09 -3.06
N ASN A 250 -16.80 -13.46 -2.75
CA ASN A 250 -17.55 -14.41 -3.56
C ASN A 250 -18.19 -13.74 -4.79
N THR A 251 -18.71 -14.56 -5.71
CA THR A 251 -19.26 -14.06 -6.98
C THR A 251 -20.49 -13.15 -6.79
N ASN A 252 -21.29 -13.35 -5.74
CA ASN A 252 -22.47 -12.54 -5.47
C ASN A 252 -22.10 -11.15 -4.93
N GLU A 253 -21.12 -11.08 -4.03
CA GLU A 253 -20.57 -9.81 -3.53
C GLU A 253 -19.92 -8.99 -4.65
N SER A 254 -19.20 -9.65 -5.56
CA SER A 254 -18.61 -8.98 -6.72
C SER A 254 -19.67 -8.41 -7.67
N LYS A 255 -20.82 -9.09 -7.83
CA LYS A 255 -21.95 -8.56 -8.60
C LYS A 255 -22.58 -7.35 -7.92
N ASP A 256 -22.79 -7.39 -6.61
CA ASP A 256 -23.30 -6.25 -5.83
C ASP A 256 -22.39 -5.01 -5.95
N ILE A 257 -21.07 -5.20 -5.96
CA ILE A 257 -20.11 -4.10 -6.20
C ILE A 257 -20.31 -3.49 -7.59
N LEU A 258 -20.47 -4.32 -8.63
CA LEU A 258 -20.69 -3.83 -9.99
C LEU A 258 -22.04 -3.10 -10.12
N GLU A 259 -23.10 -3.62 -9.49
CA GLU A 259 -24.41 -2.97 -9.45
C GLU A 259 -24.35 -1.62 -8.75
N LYS A 260 -23.60 -1.50 -7.66
CA LYS A 260 -23.34 -0.21 -6.99
C LYS A 260 -22.61 0.77 -7.91
N LEU A 261 -21.60 0.31 -8.65
CA LEU A 261 -20.87 1.17 -9.60
C LEU A 261 -21.74 1.62 -10.78
N ILE A 262 -22.66 0.77 -11.24
CA ILE A 262 -23.68 1.14 -12.24
C ILE A 262 -24.66 2.16 -11.66
N ALA A 263 -25.14 1.94 -10.43
CA ALA A 263 -26.05 2.88 -9.75
C ALA A 263 -25.43 4.26 -9.53
N LEU A 264 -24.10 4.33 -9.36
CA LEU A 264 -23.34 5.58 -9.29
C LEU A 264 -23.01 6.18 -10.67
N ASN A 265 -23.54 5.60 -11.75
CA ASN A 265 -23.31 6.00 -13.12
C ASN A 265 -21.81 6.01 -13.48
N MET A 266 -21.00 5.11 -12.89
CA MET A 266 -19.56 5.00 -13.20
C MET A 266 -19.28 3.96 -14.28
N LEU A 267 -20.10 2.93 -14.34
CA LEU A 267 -20.05 1.86 -15.32
C LEU A 267 -21.37 1.76 -16.07
N ASP A 268 -21.28 1.35 -17.32
CA ASP A 268 -22.43 0.95 -18.14
C ASP A 268 -22.26 -0.52 -18.56
N LYS A 269 -23.37 -1.25 -18.63
CA LYS A 269 -23.39 -2.67 -19.01
C LYS A 269 -23.94 -2.80 -20.43
N ILE A 270 -23.07 -3.14 -21.37
CA ILE A 270 -23.42 -3.33 -22.78
C ILE A 270 -23.32 -4.82 -23.09
N ASN A 271 -24.46 -5.49 -23.25
CA ASN A 271 -24.54 -6.95 -23.39
C ASN A 271 -23.92 -7.69 -22.18
N SER A 272 -22.77 -8.33 -22.40
CA SER A 272 -21.99 -9.06 -21.39
C SER A 272 -20.64 -8.39 -21.10
N SER A 273 -20.47 -7.12 -21.50
CA SER A 273 -19.29 -6.33 -21.19
C SER A 273 -19.63 -5.09 -20.36
N TYR A 274 -18.64 -4.63 -19.59
CA TYR A 274 -18.69 -3.40 -18.81
C TYR A 274 -17.80 -2.36 -19.45
N GLN A 275 -18.31 -1.14 -19.56
CA GLN A 275 -17.59 0.03 -20.07
C GLN A 275 -17.67 1.18 -19.09
N LEU A 276 -16.67 2.06 -19.12
CA LEU A 276 -16.62 3.24 -18.27
C LEU A 276 -17.49 4.37 -18.86
N THR A 277 -18.38 4.93 -18.05
CA THR A 277 -19.14 6.13 -18.45
C THR A 277 -18.26 7.38 -18.43
N ASN A 278 -18.74 8.50 -18.97
CA ASN A 278 -18.05 9.79 -18.84
C ASN A 278 -17.81 10.18 -17.37
N THR A 279 -18.77 9.90 -16.48
CA THR A 279 -18.63 10.18 -15.04
C THR A 279 -17.53 9.32 -14.41
N GLY A 280 -17.43 8.03 -14.77
CA GLY A 280 -16.32 7.19 -14.35
C GLY A 280 -14.97 7.71 -14.86
N LYS A 281 -14.91 8.19 -16.11
CA LYS A 281 -13.67 8.68 -16.73
C LYS A 281 -13.19 9.94 -16.02
N ASP A 282 -14.10 10.87 -15.74
CA ASP A 282 -13.82 12.10 -15.01
C ASP A 282 -13.34 11.81 -13.58
N TYR A 283 -13.95 10.83 -12.90
CA TYR A 283 -13.51 10.40 -11.57
C TYR A 283 -12.06 9.90 -11.58
N ILE A 284 -11.70 9.03 -12.53
CA ILE A 284 -10.34 8.49 -12.67
C ILE A 284 -9.32 9.61 -12.91
N ILE A 285 -9.64 10.55 -13.81
CA ILE A 285 -8.76 11.68 -14.14
C ILE A 285 -8.60 12.60 -12.93
N LYS A 286 -9.71 12.96 -12.27
CA LYS A 286 -9.72 13.88 -11.13
C LYS A 286 -8.91 13.35 -9.95
N ASN A 287 -9.01 12.04 -9.67
CA ASN A 287 -8.28 11.39 -8.58
C ASN A 287 -6.87 10.92 -8.98
N ARG A 288 -6.39 11.28 -10.19
CA ARG A 288 -5.06 10.93 -10.72
C ARG A 288 -4.77 9.42 -10.72
N LEU A 289 -5.80 8.61 -10.88
CA LEU A 289 -5.67 7.14 -10.92
C LEU A 289 -5.04 6.68 -12.24
N LEU A 290 -5.36 7.35 -13.35
CA LEU A 290 -4.73 7.16 -14.66
C LEU A 290 -4.56 8.50 -15.38
N LYS A 291 -3.54 8.58 -16.25
CA LYS A 291 -3.38 9.73 -17.16
C LYS A 291 -4.44 9.67 -18.27
N LYS A 292 -4.96 10.83 -18.70
CA LYS A 292 -6.01 10.94 -19.73
C LYS A 292 -5.69 10.17 -21.02
N ASN A 293 -4.42 10.09 -21.41
CA ASN A 293 -3.97 9.38 -22.61
C ASN A 293 -3.87 7.85 -22.45
N MET A 294 -4.07 7.32 -21.24
CA MET A 294 -4.04 5.89 -20.95
C MET A 294 -5.44 5.26 -20.87
N ILE A 295 -6.50 6.09 -20.91
CA ILE A 295 -7.89 5.64 -20.90
C ILE A 295 -8.26 5.28 -22.34
N LYS A 296 -8.66 4.02 -22.58
CA LYS A 296 -9.05 3.52 -23.90
C LYS A 296 -10.50 3.81 -24.25
#